data_AF-A0A956CJQ5-F1
#
_entry.id   AF-A0A956CJQ5-F1
#
_cell.length_a   1.000
_cell.length_b   1.000
_cell.length_c   1.000
_cell.angle_alpha   90.00
_cell.angle_beta   90.00
_cell.angle_gamma   90.00
#
_symmetry.space_group_name_H-M   'P 1'
#
loop_
_entity.id
_entity.type
_entity.pdbx_description
1 polymer ?
#
loop_
_entity_poly.entity_id
_entity_poly.type
_entity_poly.pdbx_seq_one_letter_code
_entity_poly.pdbx_strand_id
1 'polypeptide(L)'
;DTYGGMGRHGGGAFSGKDPTKVDRSACYFARYVAKNIVAAKLAKKCEVQVAYAIGVAQPMGVFVTTFGTGVVDDAQIAKAVREVFDFRPAAIIEALDLLRPIYRPTAAYGHFGRTEKTFTWERTDRAEELKDLVLGGKSAKAKNGKAAKAKNGKKTNGHAKATNGSRSFSSKGRRSGSLQASA
;
A
#
# COMPACT_ATOMS: atom_id res chain seq x y z
N ASP A 1 20.09 3.18 -0.91
CA ASP A 1 18.71 2.71 -0.75
C ASP A 1 17.65 3.80 -0.78
N THR A 2 17.78 4.86 0.02
CA THR A 2 16.75 5.90 0.16
C THR A 2 17.10 7.21 -0.56
N TYR A 3 17.41 8.28 0.17
CA TYR A 3 17.40 9.66 -0.34
C TYR A 3 18.79 10.32 -0.34
N GLY A 4 19.88 9.56 -0.15
CA GLY A 4 21.24 10.09 -0.24
C GLY A 4 21.54 11.23 0.74
N GLY A 5 20.95 11.21 1.93
CA GLY A 5 21.10 12.25 2.96
C GLY A 5 20.12 13.43 2.85
N MET A 6 19.33 13.52 1.78
CA MET A 6 18.35 14.61 1.61
C MET A 6 17.11 14.48 2.50
N GLY A 7 16.67 13.25 2.77
CA GLY A 7 15.52 12.96 3.65
C GLY A 7 15.97 12.24 4.91
N ARG A 8 15.29 12.51 6.02
CA ARG A 8 15.59 11.85 7.30
C ARG A 8 15.33 10.35 7.23
N HIS A 9 16.09 9.58 8.01
CA HIS A 9 16.00 8.12 8.02
C HIS A 9 15.70 7.58 9.42
N GLY A 10 14.74 6.66 9.54
CA GLY A 10 14.35 6.04 10.81
C GLY A 10 15.29 4.93 11.31
N GLY A 11 16.31 4.57 10.51
CA GLY A 11 17.34 3.58 10.86
C GLY A 11 17.10 2.16 10.37
N GLY A 12 15.87 1.79 10.03
CA GLY A 12 15.52 0.43 9.57
C GLY A 12 16.07 0.09 8.18
N ALA A 13 16.79 -1.03 8.06
CA ALA A 13 17.22 -1.57 6.76
C ALA A 13 16.05 -2.21 5.98
N PHE A 14 16.15 -2.29 4.65
CA PHE A 14 15.10 -2.87 3.80
C PHE A 14 15.31 -4.33 3.46
N SER A 15 16.43 -4.68 2.81
CA SER A 15 16.70 -6.01 2.23
C SER A 15 16.62 -7.16 3.26
N GLY A 16 16.17 -8.35 2.82
CA GLY A 16 16.01 -9.54 3.67
C GLY A 16 14.74 -9.59 4.53
N LYS A 17 13.95 -8.51 4.60
CA LYS A 17 12.71 -8.44 5.38
C LYS A 17 11.47 -8.71 4.52
N ASP A 18 10.49 -9.46 5.02
CA ASP A 18 9.16 -9.54 4.37
C ASP A 18 8.32 -8.28 4.69
N PRO A 19 7.22 -8.00 3.98
CA PRO A 19 6.52 -6.72 4.10
C PRO A 19 5.72 -6.56 5.40
N THR A 20 5.64 -7.57 6.27
CA THR A 20 5.13 -7.38 7.64
C THR A 20 6.05 -6.50 8.49
N LYS A 21 7.32 -6.34 8.07
CA LYS A 21 8.30 -5.49 8.77
C LYS A 21 8.12 -4.06 8.29
N VAL A 22 7.57 -3.23 9.17
CA VAL A 22 7.22 -1.82 8.89
C VAL A 22 8.42 -0.99 8.45
N ASP A 23 9.65 -1.37 8.82
CA ASP A 23 10.88 -0.75 8.30
C ASP A 23 10.88 -0.66 6.77
N ARG A 24 10.39 -1.69 6.08
CA ARG A 24 10.27 -1.71 4.62
C ARG A 24 8.92 -1.16 4.17
N SER A 25 7.82 -1.77 4.63
CA SER A 25 6.50 -1.49 4.08
C SER A 25 6.05 -0.05 4.37
N ALA A 26 6.24 0.45 5.59
CA ALA A 26 5.89 1.83 5.91
C ALA A 26 6.82 2.84 5.24
N CYS A 27 8.11 2.52 5.02
CA CYS A 27 9.00 3.41 4.28
C CYS A 27 8.60 3.53 2.80
N TYR A 28 8.25 2.41 2.15
CA TYR A 28 7.69 2.42 0.80
C TYR A 28 6.38 3.19 0.74
N PHE A 29 5.52 3.03 1.74
CA PHE A 29 4.27 3.75 1.80
C PHE A 29 4.45 5.24 2.05
N ALA A 30 5.38 5.64 2.92
CA ALA A 30 5.74 7.05 3.13
C ALA A 30 6.26 7.68 1.84
N ARG A 31 7.10 6.96 1.06
CA ARG A 31 7.52 7.38 -0.28
C ARG A 31 6.33 7.58 -1.21
N TYR A 32 5.42 6.60 -1.26
CA TYR A 32 4.22 6.65 -2.08
C TYR A 32 3.36 7.87 -1.76
N VAL A 33 3.10 8.12 -0.46
CA VAL A 33 2.34 9.28 0.00
C VAL A 33 3.04 10.59 -0.36
N ALA A 34 4.33 10.73 -0.05
CA ALA A 34 5.09 11.95 -0.36
C ALA A 34 5.10 12.25 -1.88
N LYS A 35 5.25 11.21 -2.70
CA LYS A 35 5.22 11.34 -4.16
C LYS A 35 3.84 11.78 -4.66
N ASN A 36 2.76 11.23 -4.10
CA ASN A 36 1.40 11.64 -4.43
C ASN A 36 1.11 13.10 -4.02
N ILE A 37 1.61 13.57 -2.87
CA ILE A 37 1.48 14.97 -2.44
C ILE A 37 2.15 15.92 -3.44
N VAL A 38 3.37 15.59 -3.88
CA VAL A 38 4.10 16.42 -4.86
C VAL A 38 3.45 16.35 -6.24
N ALA A 39 3.00 15.16 -6.68
CA ALA A 39 2.30 14.98 -7.94
C ALA A 39 0.95 15.74 -7.99
N ALA A 40 0.26 15.82 -6.85
CA ALA A 40 -0.96 16.60 -6.66
C ALA A 40 -0.73 18.12 -6.69
N LYS A 41 0.54 18.57 -6.82
CA LYS A 41 0.97 19.97 -6.74
C LYS A 41 0.60 20.64 -5.43
N LEU A 42 0.47 19.86 -4.35
CA LEU A 42 0.20 20.39 -3.01
C LEU A 42 1.47 20.90 -2.33
N ALA A 43 2.65 20.46 -2.77
CA ALA A 43 3.94 20.97 -2.32
C ALA A 43 5.02 20.73 -3.39
N LYS A 44 6.13 21.48 -3.33
CA LYS A 44 7.31 21.21 -4.18
C LYS A 44 8.26 20.18 -3.56
N LYS A 45 8.28 20.11 -2.23
CA LYS A 45 9.06 19.16 -1.42
C LYS A 45 8.18 18.65 -0.29
N CYS A 46 8.31 17.37 0.05
CA CYS A 46 7.53 16.76 1.11
C CYS A 46 8.35 15.65 1.79
N GLU A 47 8.33 15.65 3.12
CA GLU A 47 8.79 14.53 3.95
C GLU A 47 7.59 13.97 4.74
N VAL A 48 7.51 12.65 4.84
CA VAL A 48 6.49 11.93 5.60
C VAL A 48 7.18 11.03 6.60
N GLN A 49 6.84 11.20 7.88
CA GLN A 49 7.33 10.37 8.98
C GLN A 49 6.18 9.57 9.57
N VAL A 50 6.42 8.29 9.84
CA VAL A 50 5.44 7.39 10.47
C VAL A 50 6.13 6.62 11.59
N ALA A 51 5.44 6.47 12.73
CA ALA A 51 5.93 5.69 13.87
C ALA A 51 4.93 4.61 14.26
N TYR A 52 5.43 3.43 14.63
CA TYR A 52 4.63 2.29 15.07
C TYR A 52 5.13 1.77 16.42
N ALA A 53 4.20 1.25 17.21
CA ALA A 53 4.51 0.40 18.35
C ALA A 53 4.33 -1.07 17.93
N ILE A 54 5.18 -1.96 18.45
CA ILE A 54 5.11 -3.39 18.14
C ILE A 54 3.73 -3.95 18.53
N GLY A 55 3.10 -4.71 17.63
CA GLY A 55 1.77 -5.30 17.87
C GLY A 55 0.59 -4.34 17.71
N VAL A 56 0.82 -3.05 17.44
CA VAL A 56 -0.25 -2.06 17.22
C VAL A 56 -0.42 -1.83 15.72
N ALA A 57 -1.64 -2.05 15.22
CA ALA A 57 -1.93 -1.90 13.80
C ALA A 57 -1.93 -0.42 13.35
N GLN A 58 -2.46 0.48 14.19
CA GLN A 58 -2.48 1.91 13.87
C GLN A 58 -1.12 2.55 14.13
N PRO A 59 -0.68 3.51 13.30
CA PRO A 59 0.53 4.27 13.59
C PRO A 59 0.31 5.14 14.83
N MET A 60 1.36 5.28 15.65
CA MET A 60 1.38 6.23 16.76
C MET A 60 1.33 7.67 16.28
N GLY A 61 1.85 7.94 15.08
CA GLY A 61 1.81 9.25 14.46
C GLY A 61 2.16 9.20 12.98
N VAL A 62 1.55 10.12 12.22
CA VAL A 62 1.87 10.43 10.82
C VAL A 62 2.16 11.92 10.74
N PHE A 63 3.38 12.29 10.39
CA PHE A 63 3.81 13.68 10.30
C PHE A 63 4.16 13.99 8.86
N VAL A 64 3.72 15.17 8.41
CA VAL A 64 3.99 15.69 7.06
C VAL A 64 4.70 17.01 7.21
N THR A 65 5.77 17.20 6.45
CA THR A 65 6.50 18.47 6.40
C THR A 65 6.75 18.86 4.96
N THR A 66 6.27 20.03 4.54
CA THR A 66 6.47 20.53 3.17
C THR A 66 7.63 21.53 3.04
N PHE A 67 8.35 21.79 4.13
CA PHE A 67 9.49 22.72 4.18
C PHE A 67 9.13 24.13 3.66
N GLY A 68 7.92 24.59 3.96
CA GLY A 68 7.41 25.90 3.51
C GLY A 68 7.06 25.96 2.03
N THR A 69 7.00 24.82 1.33
CA THR A 69 6.63 24.76 -0.09
C THR A 69 5.19 24.32 -0.35
N GLY A 70 4.44 24.05 0.72
CA GLY A 70 3.03 23.68 0.66
C GLY A 70 2.15 24.83 0.15
N VAL A 71 1.10 24.49 -0.60
CA VAL A 71 0.06 25.44 -1.02
C VAL A 71 -0.94 25.75 0.10
N VAL A 72 -0.98 24.90 1.14
CA VAL A 72 -1.72 25.05 2.38
C VAL A 72 -0.85 24.56 3.55
N ASP A 73 -1.30 24.75 4.78
CA ASP A 73 -0.59 24.30 5.98
C ASP A 73 -0.34 22.78 6.01
N ASP A 74 0.82 22.40 6.54
CA ASP A 74 1.23 21.00 6.71
C ASP A 74 0.19 20.19 7.50
N ALA A 75 -0.49 20.82 8.47
CA ALA A 75 -1.55 20.18 9.24
C ALA A 75 -2.77 19.80 8.38
N GLN A 76 -3.14 20.63 7.40
CA GLN A 76 -4.25 20.35 6.49
C GLN A 76 -3.89 19.20 5.54
N ILE A 77 -2.66 19.19 5.01
CA ILE A 77 -2.16 18.08 4.18
C ILE A 77 -2.09 16.79 5.02
N ALA A 78 -1.57 16.86 6.25
CA ALA A 78 -1.47 15.70 7.13
C ALA A 78 -2.84 15.12 7.52
N LYS A 79 -3.89 15.96 7.63
CA LYS A 79 -5.26 15.51 7.82
C LYS A 79 -5.76 14.78 6.57
N ALA A 80 -5.59 15.37 5.39
CA ALA A 80 -6.00 14.76 4.13
C ALA A 80 -5.31 13.41 3.88
N VAL A 81 -4.02 13.33 4.19
CA VAL A 81 -3.24 12.09 4.11
C VAL A 81 -3.84 10.97 4.97
N ARG A 82 -4.27 11.28 6.21
CA ARG A 82 -4.91 10.29 7.09
C ARG A 82 -6.28 9.85 6.59
N GLU A 83 -6.98 10.68 5.81
CA GLU A 83 -8.27 10.34 5.22
C GLU A 83 -8.12 9.49 3.95
N VAL A 84 -7.12 9.79 3.12
CA VAL A 84 -6.91 9.11 1.82
C VAL A 84 -6.12 7.81 1.95
N PHE A 85 -5.22 7.70 2.93
CA PHE A 85 -4.30 6.57 3.05
C PHE A 85 -4.46 5.84 4.39
N ASP A 86 -4.58 4.51 4.31
CA ASP A 86 -4.59 3.63 5.47
C ASP A 86 -3.17 3.14 5.78
N PHE A 87 -2.66 3.57 6.93
CA PHE A 87 -1.30 3.26 7.39
C PHE A 87 -1.19 1.96 8.18
N ARG A 88 -2.26 1.16 8.30
CA ARG A 88 -2.14 -0.15 8.95
C ARG A 88 -1.25 -1.08 8.11
N PRO A 89 -0.34 -1.86 8.70
CA PRO A 89 0.59 -2.70 7.93
C PRO A 89 -0.09 -3.61 6.89
N ALA A 90 -1.23 -4.21 7.24
CA ALA A 90 -2.01 -5.03 6.32
C ALA A 90 -2.56 -4.23 5.12
N ALA A 91 -3.09 -3.03 5.38
CA ALA A 91 -3.61 -2.15 4.33
C ALA A 91 -2.48 -1.64 3.41
N ILE A 92 -1.29 -1.37 3.95
CA ILE A 92 -0.11 -1.01 3.16
C ILE A 92 0.28 -2.15 2.22
N ILE A 93 0.32 -3.38 2.75
CA ILE A 93 0.65 -4.58 1.97
C ILE A 93 -0.31 -4.76 0.80
N GLU A 94 -1.61 -4.56 1.04
CA GLU A 94 -2.66 -4.65 0.03
C GLU A 94 -2.56 -3.52 -1.00
N ALA A 95 -2.50 -2.26 -0.54
CA ALA A 95 -2.47 -1.08 -1.41
C ALA A 95 -1.26 -1.09 -2.37
N LEU A 96 -0.12 -1.57 -1.90
CA LEU A 96 1.11 -1.66 -2.70
C LEU A 96 1.34 -3.05 -3.31
N ASP A 97 0.43 -4.00 -3.14
CA ASP A 97 0.57 -5.36 -3.68
C ASP A 97 1.96 -5.96 -3.38
N LEU A 98 2.32 -6.01 -2.09
CA LEU A 98 3.68 -6.34 -1.65
C LEU A 98 3.94 -7.85 -1.54
N LEU A 99 2.92 -8.71 -1.50
CA LEU A 99 3.09 -10.16 -1.35
C LEU A 99 3.46 -10.85 -2.68
N ARG A 100 4.56 -10.39 -3.29
CA ARG A 100 5.08 -10.86 -4.57
C ARG A 100 6.61 -10.89 -4.55
N PRO A 101 7.25 -11.72 -5.40
CA PRO A 101 8.71 -11.80 -5.49
C PRO A 101 9.31 -10.62 -6.29
N ILE A 102 9.12 -9.39 -5.80
CA ILE A 102 9.46 -8.13 -6.53
C ILE A 102 10.71 -7.40 -6.00
N TYR A 103 11.37 -7.93 -4.96
CA TYR A 103 12.37 -7.17 -4.19
C TYR A 103 13.81 -7.30 -4.69
N ARG A 104 14.16 -8.33 -5.47
CA ARG A 104 15.55 -8.52 -5.92
C ARG A 104 16.10 -7.31 -6.69
N PRO A 105 15.35 -6.69 -7.61
CA PRO A 105 15.82 -5.50 -8.33
C PRO A 105 16.04 -4.27 -7.44
N THR A 106 15.42 -4.19 -6.25
CA THR A 106 15.55 -3.02 -5.36
C THR A 106 16.87 -3.03 -4.57
N ALA A 107 17.54 -4.18 -4.47
CA ALA A 107 18.74 -4.36 -3.64
C ALA A 107 20.00 -3.64 -4.17
N ALA A 108 19.94 -3.09 -5.38
CA ALA A 108 20.98 -2.25 -5.97
C ALA A 108 20.34 -1.03 -6.63
N TYR A 109 21.11 0.05 -6.77
CA TYR A 109 20.69 1.31 -7.42
C TYR A 109 19.48 2.01 -6.78
N GLY A 110 19.20 1.71 -5.52
CA GLY A 110 18.17 2.39 -4.73
C GLY A 110 16.76 1.81 -4.92
N HIS A 111 15.95 1.99 -3.89
CA HIS A 111 14.56 1.52 -3.83
C HIS A 111 13.57 2.55 -4.40
N PHE A 112 13.99 3.82 -4.48
CA PHE A 112 13.13 4.95 -4.84
C PHE A 112 13.61 5.67 -6.10
N GLY A 113 12.69 6.33 -6.80
CA GLY A 113 12.98 7.11 -8.00
C GLY A 113 13.07 6.30 -9.30
N ARG A 114 12.82 4.99 -9.25
CA ARG A 114 12.78 4.09 -10.41
C ARG A 114 11.34 3.75 -10.79
N THR A 115 11.03 3.69 -12.08
CA THR A 115 9.64 3.54 -12.60
C THR A 115 9.35 2.14 -13.14
N GLU A 116 9.95 1.11 -12.56
CA GLU A 116 9.65 -0.28 -12.91
C GLU A 116 8.22 -0.64 -12.52
N LYS A 117 7.56 -1.48 -13.34
CA LYS A 117 6.15 -1.90 -13.12
C LYS A 117 5.94 -2.57 -11.76
N THR A 118 6.98 -3.16 -11.19
CA THR A 118 6.96 -3.83 -9.89
C THR A 118 7.00 -2.85 -8.71
N PHE A 119 7.44 -1.61 -8.90
CA PHE A 119 7.59 -0.61 -7.83
C PHE A 119 6.31 0.21 -7.67
N THR A 120 5.30 -0.44 -7.13
CA THR A 120 3.96 0.11 -6.88
C THR A 120 3.97 1.36 -5.99
N TRP A 121 4.98 1.52 -5.13
CA TRP A 121 5.17 2.72 -4.31
C TRP A 121 5.61 3.96 -5.09
N GLU A 122 5.96 3.83 -6.37
CA GLU A 122 6.29 4.95 -7.25
C GLU A 122 5.09 5.41 -8.09
N ARG A 123 3.91 4.80 -7.93
CA ARG A 123 2.67 5.27 -8.56
C ARG A 123 2.19 6.59 -7.94
N THR A 124 1.40 7.36 -8.68
CA THR A 124 0.81 8.64 -8.26
C THR A 124 -0.71 8.68 -8.49
N ASP A 125 -1.36 7.53 -8.31
CA ASP A 125 -2.77 7.27 -8.58
C ASP A 125 -3.73 7.88 -7.54
N ARG A 126 -3.24 8.37 -6.41
CA ARG A 126 -4.03 9.01 -5.35
C ARG A 126 -3.84 10.54 -5.30
N ALA A 127 -3.10 11.09 -6.27
CA ALA A 127 -2.77 12.51 -6.32
C ALA A 127 -4.02 13.41 -6.51
N GLU A 128 -4.91 13.06 -7.44
CA GLU A 128 -6.12 13.86 -7.67
C GLU A 128 -7.08 13.79 -6.47
N GLU A 129 -7.27 12.63 -5.86
CA GLU A 129 -8.11 12.49 -4.65
C GLU A 129 -7.57 13.32 -3.47
N LEU A 130 -6.25 13.34 -3.28
CA LEU A 130 -5.61 14.22 -2.28
C LEU A 130 -5.88 15.69 -2.59
N LYS A 131 -5.68 16.10 -3.84
CA LYS A 131 -5.86 17.47 -4.29
C LYS A 131 -7.30 17.94 -4.08
N ASP A 132 -8.26 17.10 -4.45
CA ASP A 132 -9.69 17.37 -4.29
C ASP A 132 -10.06 17.52 -2.82
N LEU A 133 -9.50 16.70 -1.92
CA LEU A 133 -9.79 16.79 -0.50
C LEU A 133 -9.17 18.03 0.15
N VAL A 134 -8.00 18.47 -0.33
CA VAL A 134 -7.28 19.62 0.21
C VAL A 134 -7.78 20.96 -0.33
N LEU A 135 -8.07 21.04 -1.64
CA LEU A 135 -8.44 22.29 -2.33
C LEU A 135 -9.93 22.35 -2.70
N GLY A 136 -10.59 21.20 -2.87
CA GLY A 136 -11.99 21.08 -3.23
C GLY A 136 -12.89 21.17 -2.00
N GLY A 137 -13.13 22.38 -1.53
CA GLY A 137 -14.04 22.65 -0.41
C GLY A 137 -15.36 21.86 -0.50
N LYS A 138 -15.62 21.02 0.51
CA LYS A 138 -16.93 20.39 0.84
C LYS A 138 -17.68 19.69 -0.32
N SER A 139 -17.04 18.88 -1.16
CA SER A 139 -17.79 18.04 -2.12
C SER A 139 -17.60 16.52 -2.00
N ALA A 140 -16.70 16.05 -1.12
CA ALA A 140 -16.37 14.61 -1.03
C ALA A 140 -17.35 13.75 -0.20
N LYS A 141 -18.43 14.31 0.39
CA LYS A 141 -19.37 13.51 1.23
C LYS A 141 -20.39 12.69 0.43
N ALA A 142 -20.28 12.60 -0.90
CA ALA A 142 -21.31 12.01 -1.76
C ALA A 142 -20.79 10.92 -2.72
N LYS A 143 -19.88 10.01 -2.31
CA LYS A 143 -19.59 8.82 -3.15
C LYS A 143 -19.47 7.46 -2.47
N ASN A 144 -19.58 7.35 -1.13
CA ASN A 144 -19.57 6.04 -0.44
C ASN A 144 -20.91 5.69 0.22
N GLY A 145 -22.01 5.85 -0.52
CA GLY A 145 -23.34 5.54 -0.05
C GLY A 145 -24.26 5.06 -1.17
N LYS A 146 -23.92 3.94 -1.83
CA LYS A 146 -24.87 3.02 -2.50
C LYS A 146 -24.14 1.84 -3.15
N ALA A 147 -24.02 0.75 -2.40
CA ALA A 147 -24.05 -0.61 -2.95
C ALA A 147 -24.37 -1.61 -1.84
N ALA A 148 -25.54 -1.46 -1.20
CA ALA A 148 -26.15 -2.52 -0.40
C ALA A 148 -27.66 -2.57 -0.62
N LYS A 149 -28.08 -3.67 -1.26
CA LYS A 149 -29.40 -4.34 -1.26
C LYS A 149 -30.59 -3.74 -2.00
N ALA A 150 -31.03 -4.49 -3.01
CA ALA A 150 -32.37 -5.11 -3.10
C ALA A 150 -32.24 -6.38 -3.98
N LYS A 151 -32.43 -7.60 -3.45
CA LYS A 151 -33.70 -8.39 -3.34
C LYS A 151 -34.32 -8.71 -4.72
N ASN A 152 -34.90 -9.87 -5.04
CA ASN A 152 -35.02 -11.22 -4.50
C ASN A 152 -35.83 -12.02 -5.55
N GLY A 153 -35.54 -13.31 -5.76
CA GLY A 153 -36.56 -14.33 -6.04
C GLY A 153 -36.91 -14.69 -7.50
N LYS A 154 -36.55 -15.92 -7.90
CA LYS A 154 -37.54 -16.86 -8.47
C LYS A 154 -37.15 -18.30 -8.15
N LYS A 155 -37.98 -18.96 -7.31
CA LYS A 155 -37.99 -20.40 -7.05
C LYS A 155 -38.55 -21.11 -8.29
N THR A 156 -37.95 -22.24 -8.68
CA THR A 156 -38.71 -23.39 -9.20
C THR A 156 -38.08 -24.68 -8.69
N ASN A 157 -38.93 -25.59 -8.20
CA ASN A 157 -38.61 -26.92 -7.71
C ASN A 157 -38.40 -27.89 -8.88
N GLY A 158 -37.50 -28.86 -8.71
CA GLY A 158 -37.43 -30.05 -9.56
C GLY A 158 -36.51 -31.10 -8.95
N HIS A 159 -37.10 -32.14 -8.36
CA HIS A 159 -36.46 -33.30 -7.76
C HIS A 159 -35.59 -34.10 -8.74
N ALA A 160 -34.45 -34.63 -8.28
CA ALA A 160 -34.04 -36.01 -8.53
C ALA A 160 -32.96 -36.43 -7.52
N LYS A 161 -33.14 -37.64 -6.99
CA LYS A 161 -32.46 -38.26 -5.84
C LYS A 161 -31.33 -39.18 -6.33
N ALA A 162 -30.33 -39.37 -5.44
CA ALA A 162 -29.50 -40.57 -5.27
C ALA A 162 -28.29 -40.74 -6.23
N THR A 163 -27.12 -41.29 -5.87
CA THR A 163 -26.69 -42.19 -4.78
C THR A 163 -25.20 -42.02 -4.45
N ASN A 164 -24.80 -42.60 -3.30
CA ASN A 164 -23.47 -42.80 -2.72
C ASN A 164 -22.30 -43.12 -3.67
N GLY A 165 -21.11 -42.69 -3.23
CA GLY A 165 -19.83 -43.22 -3.71
C GLY A 165 -18.64 -42.69 -2.90
N SER A 166 -18.37 -43.31 -1.75
CA SER A 166 -17.13 -43.13 -0.99
C SER A 166 -15.92 -43.55 -1.81
N ARG A 167 -14.81 -42.79 -1.73
CA ARG A 167 -13.44 -43.31 -1.83
C ARG A 167 -12.42 -42.28 -1.36
N SER A 168 -11.72 -42.66 -0.31
CA SER A 168 -10.48 -42.09 0.21
C SER A 168 -9.30 -42.46 -0.69
N PHE A 169 -8.32 -41.57 -0.85
CA PHE A 169 -6.92 -41.87 -1.22
C PHE A 169 -6.10 -40.62 -0.83
N SER A 170 -5.37 -40.63 0.28
CA SER A 170 -3.99 -41.10 0.50
C SER A 170 -2.88 -40.17 -0.03
N SER A 171 -1.96 -39.91 0.90
CA SER A 171 -0.77 -39.07 0.94
C SER A 171 0.39 -39.42 -0.02
N LYS A 172 1.40 -38.52 -0.01
CA LYS A 172 2.78 -38.56 -0.56
C LYS A 172 2.87 -37.89 -1.94
N GLY A 173 3.82 -37.02 -2.27
CA GLY A 173 5.13 -36.66 -1.71
C GLY A 173 6.06 -36.31 -2.89
N ARG A 174 7.09 -35.48 -2.66
CA ARG A 174 8.15 -35.01 -3.61
C ARG A 174 7.70 -33.85 -4.52
N ARG A 175 8.54 -32.85 -4.85
CA ARG A 175 9.95 -32.92 -5.24
C ARG A 175 10.73 -31.65 -4.86
N SER A 176 11.96 -31.88 -4.40
CA SER A 176 13.11 -30.98 -4.55
C SER A 176 13.43 -30.78 -6.04
N GLY A 177 13.80 -29.56 -6.42
CA GLY A 177 14.28 -29.23 -7.75
C GLY A 177 15.31 -28.09 -7.66
N SER A 178 16.59 -28.48 -7.76
CA SER A 178 17.71 -27.59 -8.07
C SER A 178 17.74 -27.34 -9.58
N LEU A 179 17.96 -26.10 -10.01
CA LEU A 179 18.39 -25.78 -11.38
C LEU A 179 19.28 -24.54 -11.36
N GLN A 180 20.53 -24.74 -11.79
CA GLN A 180 21.52 -23.74 -12.20
C GLN A 180 21.39 -23.44 -13.70
N ALA A 181 21.80 -22.21 -14.09
CA ALA A 181 22.43 -21.74 -15.34
C ALA A 181 21.97 -20.28 -15.59
N SER A 182 22.84 -19.24 -15.55
CA SER A 182 23.81 -18.79 -16.57
C SER A 182 23.11 -18.48 -17.91
N ALA A 183 23.16 -17.28 -18.52
CA ALA A 183 24.05 -16.12 -18.43
C ALA A 183 23.24 -14.80 -18.45
#